data_AF-A0A562S7M0-F1
#
_entry.id   AF-A0A562S7M0-F1
#
_cell.length_a   1.000
_cell.length_b   1.000
_cell.length_c   1.000
_cell.angle_alpha   90.00
_cell.angle_beta   90.00
_cell.angle_gamma   90.00
#
_symmetry.space_group_name_H-M   'P 1'
#
loop_
_entity.id
_entity.type
_entity.pdbx_description
1 polymer ?
#
loop_
_entity_poly.entity_id
_entity_poly.type
_entity_poly.pdbx_seq_one_letter_code
_entity_poly.pdbx_strand_id
1 'polypeptide(L)'
;MTKTQTYTLYLPEDYIDKDDTVIARGLSATEAMKVVFGYESGWKTNVHESDYGTFTHYVLTAFPDKRRADRAFNERLHATVVRGGDADRDRAAAMEMIAAQVIRFNHLYWEGRVDGDTSFDERLGRVARAREVRRIDREIATKLVDALLADGYTITCDLQDDEPEFEHSTDRDGILDYLWQVECAELAVHKGKKNGSISLTFDEDGWDVVRDYSVDLERIIDPICEPYLPWNQPDADQRDHGIRVLVLNSPDDVLKIEKMLK
;
A
#
# COMPACT_ATOMS: atom_id res chain seq x y z
N MET A 1 14.02 -28.04 -8.66
CA MET A 1 13.81 -27.87 -7.21
C MET A 1 12.77 -26.77 -7.03
N THR A 2 11.56 -27.13 -6.62
CA THR A 2 10.55 -26.15 -6.19
C THR A 2 11.09 -25.43 -4.96
N LYS A 3 11.19 -24.09 -5.00
CA LYS A 3 11.57 -23.31 -3.82
C LYS A 3 10.55 -23.63 -2.72
N THR A 4 11.02 -24.09 -1.57
CA THR A 4 10.18 -24.20 -0.37
C THR A 4 9.70 -22.80 -0.02
N GLN A 5 8.39 -22.59 -0.04
CA GLN A 5 7.79 -21.33 0.36
C GLN A 5 8.01 -21.11 1.86
N THR A 6 8.49 -19.93 2.22
CA THR A 6 8.66 -19.48 3.60
C THR A 6 7.63 -18.39 3.93
N TYR A 7 7.35 -18.22 5.21
CA TYR A 7 6.30 -17.33 5.71
C TYR A 7 6.81 -16.32 6.73
N THR A 8 6.17 -15.16 6.71
CA THR A 8 6.33 -14.07 7.68
C THR A 8 5.04 -13.89 8.46
N LEU A 9 5.18 -13.77 9.78
CA LEU A 9 4.13 -13.46 10.73
C LEU A 9 4.34 -12.04 11.23
N TYR A 10 3.31 -11.21 11.11
CA TYR A 10 3.38 -9.81 11.51
C TYR A 10 2.01 -9.30 11.99
N LEU A 11 2.03 -8.24 12.81
CA LEU A 11 0.85 -7.46 13.15
C LEU A 11 0.81 -6.26 12.20
N PRO A 12 -0.24 -6.15 11.34
CA PRO A 12 -0.35 -5.03 10.44
C PRO A 12 -0.67 -3.74 11.22
N GLU A 13 -0.09 -2.62 10.80
CA GLU A 13 -0.53 -1.29 11.21
C GLU A 13 -1.49 -0.71 10.16
N ASP A 14 -2.56 -0.06 10.61
CA ASP A 14 -3.54 0.56 9.73
C ASP A 14 -3.05 1.91 9.17
N TYR A 15 -2.11 2.55 9.87
CA TYR A 15 -1.56 3.83 9.45
C TYR A 15 -0.31 3.63 8.61
N ILE A 16 -0.32 4.18 7.39
CA ILE A 16 0.78 4.04 6.45
C ILE A 16 2.12 4.53 7.01
N ASP A 17 2.10 5.52 7.90
CA ASP A 17 3.30 6.11 8.52
C ASP A 17 3.92 5.23 9.62
N LYS A 18 3.27 4.12 10.00
CA LYS A 18 3.75 3.17 11.01
C LYS A 18 4.18 1.86 10.37
N ASP A 19 5.20 1.24 10.95
CA ASP A 19 5.72 -0.04 10.48
C ASP A 19 4.93 -1.21 11.06
N ASP A 20 4.62 -2.18 10.20
CA ASP A 20 4.10 -3.48 10.63
C ASP A 20 5.06 -4.11 11.65
N THR A 21 4.52 -4.68 12.73
CA THR A 21 5.35 -5.36 13.75
C THR A 21 5.63 -6.79 13.31
N VAL A 22 6.85 -7.07 12.87
CA VAL A 22 7.26 -8.43 12.48
C VAL A 22 7.52 -9.29 13.70
N ILE A 23 6.79 -10.40 13.82
CA ILE A 23 6.93 -11.38 14.90
C ILE A 23 8.01 -12.41 14.56
N ALA A 24 7.96 -12.94 13.33
CA ALA A 24 8.93 -13.92 12.84
C ALA A 24 8.89 -14.00 11.30
N ARG A 25 10.00 -14.42 10.68
CA ARG A 25 10.17 -14.49 9.23
C ARG A 25 11.01 -15.71 8.82
N GLY A 26 10.85 -16.17 7.58
CA GLY A 26 11.63 -17.28 7.04
C GLY A 26 11.15 -18.65 7.55
N LEU A 27 9.90 -18.73 8.01
CA LEU A 27 9.36 -19.91 8.66
C LEU A 27 8.82 -20.91 7.65
N SER A 28 8.96 -22.21 7.94
CA SER A 28 8.15 -23.23 7.28
C SER A 28 6.67 -23.07 7.64
N ALA A 29 5.78 -23.76 6.92
CA ALA A 29 4.35 -23.71 7.24
C ALA A 29 4.07 -24.23 8.65
N THR A 30 4.73 -25.33 9.04
CA THR A 30 4.58 -25.94 10.37
C THR A 30 5.16 -25.07 11.49
N GLU A 31 6.24 -24.32 11.23
CA GLU A 31 6.77 -23.32 12.17
C GLU A 31 5.83 -22.12 12.32
N ALA A 32 5.30 -21.59 11.21
CA ALA A 32 4.30 -20.53 11.22
C ALA A 32 3.07 -20.92 12.04
N MET A 33 2.55 -22.14 11.84
CA MET A 33 1.43 -22.68 12.63
C MET A 33 1.74 -22.72 14.15
N LYS A 34 2.96 -23.10 14.53
CA LYS A 34 3.36 -23.10 15.95
C LYS A 34 3.35 -21.70 16.55
N VAL A 35 3.81 -20.69 15.80
CA VAL A 35 3.75 -19.31 16.25
C VAL A 35 2.30 -18.82 16.36
N VAL A 36 1.44 -19.11 15.37
CA VAL A 36 0.02 -18.73 15.42
C VAL A 36 -0.68 -19.25 16.68
N PHE A 37 -0.53 -20.54 16.98
CA PHE A 37 -1.16 -21.12 18.18
C PHE A 37 -0.44 -20.76 19.48
N GLY A 38 0.89 -20.56 19.44
CA GLY A 38 1.72 -20.30 20.60
C GLY A 38 1.81 -18.84 21.03
N TYR A 39 1.50 -17.89 20.14
CA TYR A 39 1.59 -16.46 20.41
C TYR A 39 0.74 -16.09 21.63
N GLU A 40 1.38 -15.47 22.62
CA GLU A 40 0.78 -15.11 23.93
C GLU A 40 0.06 -16.26 24.67
N SER A 41 0.43 -17.51 24.38
CA SER A 41 -0.29 -18.70 24.88
C SER A 41 -1.77 -18.68 24.50
N GLY A 42 -2.11 -18.23 23.30
CA GLY A 42 -3.50 -18.13 22.84
C GLY A 42 -4.21 -19.48 22.75
N TRP A 43 -3.50 -20.54 22.35
CA TRP A 43 -4.08 -21.85 22.11
C TRP A 43 -3.26 -23.02 22.68
N LYS A 44 -3.96 -24.04 23.15
CA LYS A 44 -3.44 -25.38 23.44
C LYS A 44 -3.80 -26.30 22.28
N THR A 45 -2.84 -27.10 21.83
CA THR A 45 -3.05 -28.03 20.70
C THR A 45 -2.78 -29.46 21.12
N ASN A 46 -3.54 -30.39 20.56
CA ASN A 46 -3.30 -31.82 20.68
C ASN A 46 -3.52 -32.50 19.33
N VAL A 47 -2.69 -33.50 19.01
CA VAL A 47 -2.80 -34.26 17.77
C VAL A 47 -3.24 -35.68 18.10
N HIS A 48 -4.32 -36.11 17.45
CA HIS A 48 -4.83 -37.47 17.52
C HIS A 48 -4.63 -38.17 16.19
N GLU A 49 -4.32 -39.46 16.25
CA GLU A 49 -4.01 -40.29 15.09
C GLU A 49 -4.96 -41.49 15.07
N SER A 50 -5.48 -41.84 13.89
CA SER A 50 -6.37 -42.98 13.69
C SER A 50 -5.92 -43.76 12.46
N ASP A 51 -5.54 -45.02 12.68
CA ASP A 51 -5.06 -45.95 11.65
C ASP A 51 -6.24 -46.67 10.99
N TYR A 52 -6.33 -46.57 9.66
CA TYR A 52 -7.35 -47.24 8.84
C TYR A 52 -6.74 -48.29 7.91
N GLY A 53 -5.53 -48.77 8.21
CA GLY A 53 -4.81 -49.78 7.44
C GLY A 53 -4.01 -49.18 6.29
N THR A 54 -4.68 -48.63 5.27
CA THR A 54 -4.03 -48.08 4.07
C THR A 54 -3.71 -46.59 4.18
N PHE A 55 -4.36 -45.88 5.09
CA PHE A 55 -4.12 -44.48 5.39
C PHE A 55 -4.21 -44.22 6.89
N THR A 56 -3.56 -43.16 7.32
CA THR A 56 -3.66 -42.63 8.68
C THR A 56 -4.35 -41.28 8.63
N HIS A 57 -5.33 -41.08 9.50
CA HIS A 57 -6.02 -39.81 9.68
C HIS A 57 -5.49 -39.11 10.93
N TYR A 58 -5.05 -37.87 10.76
CA TYR A 58 -4.53 -36.99 11.80
C TYR A 58 -5.53 -35.88 12.07
N VAL A 59 -5.79 -35.61 13.34
CA VAL A 59 -6.67 -34.53 13.79
C VAL A 59 -5.92 -33.67 14.79
N LEU A 60 -5.61 -32.43 14.40
CA LEU A 60 -5.14 -31.40 15.33
C LEU A 60 -6.37 -30.72 15.94
N THR A 61 -6.51 -30.83 17.25
CA THR A 61 -7.53 -30.10 18.01
C THR A 61 -6.88 -28.89 18.67
N ALA A 62 -7.43 -27.71 18.45
CA ALA A 62 -6.97 -26.46 19.06
C ALA A 62 -8.02 -25.92 20.03
N PHE A 63 -7.58 -25.56 21.24
CA PHE A 63 -8.40 -25.05 22.33
C PHE A 63 -7.88 -23.67 22.75
N PRO A 64 -8.70 -22.61 22.79
CA PRO A 64 -8.23 -21.30 23.23
C PRO A 64 -7.95 -21.32 24.75
N ASP A 65 -6.75 -20.93 25.17
CA ASP A 65 -6.36 -20.87 26.59
C ASP A 65 -6.83 -19.56 27.23
N LYS A 66 -6.78 -18.46 26.49
CA LYS A 66 -7.33 -17.15 26.85
C LYS A 66 -8.60 -16.89 26.01
N ARG A 67 -9.78 -17.09 26.59
CA ARG A 67 -11.07 -16.96 25.87
C ARG A 67 -11.44 -15.48 25.62
N ARG A 68 -11.63 -15.10 24.36
CA ARG A 68 -12.60 -14.04 24.01
C ARG A 68 -14.00 -14.66 23.89
N ALA A 69 -15.04 -13.93 24.31
CA ALA A 69 -16.40 -14.45 24.51
C ALA A 69 -17.11 -14.91 23.22
N ASP A 70 -16.60 -14.52 22.06
CA ASP A 70 -17.18 -14.69 20.72
C ASP A 70 -16.67 -15.94 19.97
N ARG A 71 -15.57 -16.59 20.41
CA ARG A 71 -14.95 -17.74 19.72
C ARG A 71 -14.80 -18.97 20.63
N ALA A 72 -15.92 -19.43 21.20
CA ALA A 72 -15.94 -20.47 22.23
C ALA A 72 -16.01 -21.93 21.71
N PHE A 73 -15.68 -22.20 20.44
CA PHE A 73 -15.71 -23.56 19.90
C PHE A 73 -14.30 -24.12 19.69
N ASN A 74 -14.17 -25.44 19.86
CA ASN A 74 -12.91 -26.15 19.64
C ASN A 74 -12.73 -26.37 18.15
N GLU A 75 -11.56 -26.02 17.63
CA GLU A 75 -11.26 -26.19 16.22
C GLU A 75 -10.61 -27.53 15.97
N ARG A 76 -11.01 -28.19 14.88
CA ARG A 76 -10.47 -29.49 14.47
C ARG A 76 -9.98 -29.39 13.03
N LEU A 77 -8.68 -29.57 12.87
CA LEU A 77 -7.99 -29.55 11.59
C LEU A 77 -7.57 -30.96 11.22
N HIS A 78 -7.78 -31.33 9.97
CA HIS A 78 -7.75 -32.72 9.54
C HIS A 78 -6.71 -32.94 8.45
N ALA A 79 -5.99 -34.06 8.50
CA ALA A 79 -5.16 -34.51 7.40
C ALA A 79 -5.25 -36.03 7.24
N THR A 80 -5.38 -36.51 6.01
CA THR A 80 -5.39 -37.93 5.68
C THR A 80 -4.19 -38.23 4.80
N VAL A 81 -3.32 -39.13 5.26
CA VAL A 81 -2.07 -39.48 4.58
C VAL A 81 -2.06 -40.97 4.26
N VAL A 82 -1.75 -41.32 3.01
CA VAL A 82 -1.54 -42.71 2.59
C VAL A 82 -0.26 -43.22 3.25
N ARG A 83 -0.29 -44.43 3.83
CA ARG A 83 0.88 -44.95 4.57
C ARG A 83 2.06 -45.20 3.62
N GLY A 84 3.19 -44.55 3.90
CA GLY A 84 4.42 -44.68 3.14
C GLY A 84 5.39 -45.72 3.69
N GLY A 85 5.11 -46.29 4.86
CA GLY A 85 6.00 -47.22 5.58
C GLY A 85 7.00 -46.54 6.51
N ASP A 86 6.98 -45.20 6.57
CA ASP A 86 7.76 -44.36 7.50
C ASP A 86 6.78 -43.46 8.26
N ALA A 87 6.53 -43.79 9.52
CA ALA A 87 5.52 -43.10 10.34
C ALA A 87 5.89 -41.63 10.61
N ASP A 88 7.17 -41.32 10.77
CA ASP A 88 7.62 -39.94 11.04
C ASP A 88 7.43 -39.08 9.79
N ARG A 89 7.71 -39.63 8.62
CA ARG A 89 7.48 -38.97 7.34
C ARG A 89 5.98 -38.78 7.04
N ASP A 90 5.17 -39.78 7.32
CA ASP A 90 3.71 -39.71 7.15
C ASP A 90 3.11 -38.64 8.08
N ARG A 91 3.60 -38.56 9.33
CA ARG A 91 3.18 -37.54 10.30
C ARG A 91 3.63 -36.14 9.90
N ALA A 92 4.87 -35.98 9.41
CA ALA A 92 5.36 -34.70 8.91
C ALA A 92 4.50 -34.19 7.74
N ALA A 93 4.16 -35.07 6.79
CA ALA A 93 3.28 -34.73 5.68
C ALA A 93 1.88 -34.31 6.16
N ALA A 94 1.33 -34.99 7.17
CA ALA A 94 0.06 -34.62 7.77
C ALA A 94 0.11 -33.23 8.43
N MET A 95 1.19 -32.92 9.16
CA MET A 95 1.35 -31.62 9.80
C MET A 95 1.51 -30.49 8.78
N GLU A 96 2.17 -30.72 7.64
CA GLU A 96 2.23 -29.75 6.54
C GLU A 96 0.83 -29.47 5.95
N MET A 97 0.00 -30.51 5.77
CA MET A 97 -1.40 -30.34 5.31
C MET A 97 -2.26 -29.55 6.30
N ILE A 98 -2.06 -29.77 7.61
CA ILE A 98 -2.75 -29.03 8.67
C ILE A 98 -2.25 -27.59 8.72
N ALA A 99 -0.94 -27.37 8.65
CA ALA A 99 -0.35 -26.04 8.63
C ALA A 99 -0.84 -25.20 7.46
N ALA A 100 -0.99 -25.79 6.27
CA ALA A 100 -1.57 -25.11 5.11
C ALA A 100 -3.02 -24.63 5.37
N GLN A 101 -3.82 -25.38 6.13
CA GLN A 101 -5.16 -24.95 6.53
C GLN A 101 -5.10 -23.78 7.51
N VAL A 102 -4.19 -23.83 8.51
CA VAL A 102 -3.99 -22.74 9.47
C VAL A 102 -3.59 -21.45 8.77
N ILE A 103 -2.64 -21.51 7.84
CA ILE A 103 -2.19 -20.33 7.09
C ILE A 103 -3.34 -19.72 6.29
N ARG A 104 -4.14 -20.55 5.60
CA ARG A 104 -5.29 -20.10 4.82
C ARG A 104 -6.35 -19.40 5.67
N PHE A 105 -6.57 -19.88 6.89
CA PHE A 105 -7.59 -19.37 7.81
C PHE A 105 -6.99 -18.70 9.04
N ASN A 106 -5.82 -18.08 8.91
CA ASN A 106 -5.03 -17.63 10.06
C ASN A 106 -5.80 -16.64 10.94
N HIS A 107 -6.58 -15.73 10.35
CA HIS A 107 -7.45 -14.76 11.03
C HIS A 107 -8.45 -15.37 12.03
N LEU A 108 -8.72 -16.68 11.97
CA LEU A 108 -9.55 -17.39 12.95
C LEU A 108 -8.81 -17.68 14.26
N TYR A 109 -7.48 -17.83 14.19
CA TYR A 109 -6.65 -18.31 15.29
C TYR A 109 -5.81 -17.21 15.95
N TRP A 110 -5.52 -16.11 15.26
CA TRP A 110 -4.74 -15.01 15.83
C TRP A 110 -5.10 -13.67 15.16
N GLU A 111 -4.61 -12.58 15.73
CA GLU A 111 -4.92 -11.20 15.30
C GLU A 111 -3.98 -10.68 14.21
N GLY A 112 -2.85 -11.34 14.00
CA GLY A 112 -1.87 -10.97 12.97
C GLY A 112 -2.19 -11.52 11.57
N ARG A 113 -1.24 -11.34 10.66
CA ARG A 113 -1.26 -11.86 9.28
C ARG A 113 -0.10 -12.79 8.99
N VAL A 114 -0.40 -13.89 8.31
CA VAL A 114 0.60 -14.86 7.85
C VAL A 114 0.65 -14.79 6.33
N ASP A 115 1.73 -14.21 5.80
CA ASP A 115 1.96 -14.11 4.37
C ASP A 115 3.21 -14.89 3.96
N GLY A 116 3.28 -15.34 2.71
CA GLY A 116 4.54 -15.82 2.16
C GLY A 116 5.56 -14.69 2.11
N ASP A 117 6.85 -14.98 2.34
CA ASP A 117 7.90 -13.95 2.39
C ASP A 117 7.92 -13.05 1.14
N THR A 118 7.72 -13.62 -0.05
CA THR A 118 7.61 -12.84 -1.29
C THR A 118 6.43 -11.85 -1.25
N SER A 119 5.26 -12.30 -0.80
CA SER A 119 4.07 -11.45 -0.71
C SER A 119 4.22 -10.37 0.37
N PHE A 120 4.92 -10.69 1.45
CA PHE A 120 5.27 -9.72 2.48
C PHE A 120 6.26 -8.67 1.94
N ASP A 121 7.29 -9.07 1.20
CA ASP A 121 8.24 -8.14 0.57
C ASP A 121 7.55 -7.25 -0.47
N GLU A 122 6.64 -7.79 -1.28
CA GLU A 122 5.82 -7.01 -2.22
C GLU A 122 4.93 -6.00 -1.49
N ARG A 123 4.37 -6.37 -0.32
CA ARG A 123 3.64 -5.43 0.55
C ARG A 123 4.57 -4.32 1.06
N LEU A 124 5.74 -4.65 1.60
CA LEU A 124 6.71 -3.64 2.07
C LEU A 124 7.10 -2.67 0.95
N GLY A 125 7.32 -3.18 -0.26
CA GLY A 125 7.59 -2.35 -1.44
C GLY A 125 6.43 -1.42 -1.81
N ARG A 126 5.17 -1.88 -1.70
CA ARG A 126 3.99 -1.01 -1.90
C ARG A 126 3.88 0.07 -0.82
N VAL A 127 4.05 -0.28 0.44
CA VAL A 127 4.00 0.69 1.56
C VAL A 127 5.10 1.73 1.42
N ALA A 128 6.33 1.30 1.11
CA ALA A 128 7.45 2.21 0.91
C ALA A 128 7.21 3.20 -0.24
N ARG A 129 6.66 2.74 -1.37
CA ARG A 129 6.29 3.61 -2.50
C ARG A 129 5.21 4.61 -2.12
N ALA A 130 4.15 4.17 -1.46
CA ALA A 130 3.08 5.07 -1.04
C ALA A 130 3.53 6.11 0.01
N ARG A 131 4.45 5.74 0.92
CA ARG A 131 5.11 6.73 1.81
C ARG A 131 5.92 7.77 1.04
N GLU A 132 6.62 7.34 0.00
CA GLU A 132 7.41 8.25 -0.83
C GLU A 132 6.52 9.19 -1.63
N VAL A 133 5.43 8.70 -2.22
CA VAL A 133 4.39 9.53 -2.85
C VAL A 133 3.89 10.59 -1.86
N ARG A 134 3.43 10.17 -0.68
CA ARG A 134 2.92 11.09 0.34
C ARG A 134 3.96 12.11 0.81
N ARG A 135 5.24 11.73 0.86
CA ARG A 135 6.34 12.67 1.16
C ARG A 135 6.46 13.72 0.07
N ILE A 136 6.42 13.31 -1.20
CA ILE A 136 6.48 14.22 -2.35
C ILE A 136 5.25 15.13 -2.37
N ASP A 137 4.04 14.61 -2.17
CA ASP A 137 2.82 15.42 -2.19
C ASP A 137 2.87 16.52 -1.14
N ARG A 138 3.28 16.17 0.08
CA ARG A 138 3.46 17.14 1.17
C ARG A 138 4.51 18.19 0.81
N GLU A 139 5.58 17.80 0.14
CA GLU A 139 6.63 18.71 -0.32
C GLU A 139 6.10 19.69 -1.38
N ILE A 140 5.36 19.19 -2.37
CA ILE A 140 4.73 20.00 -3.44
C ILE A 140 3.70 20.96 -2.85
N ALA A 141 2.76 20.47 -2.04
CA ALA A 141 1.72 21.29 -1.41
C ALA A 141 2.33 22.37 -0.51
N THR A 142 3.37 22.04 0.27
CA THR A 142 4.09 23.02 1.09
C THR A 142 4.72 24.12 0.25
N LYS A 143 5.46 23.74 -0.81
CA LYS A 143 6.08 24.71 -1.73
C LYS A 143 5.04 25.58 -2.42
N LEU A 144 3.89 25.01 -2.78
CA LEU A 144 2.82 25.72 -3.44
C LEU A 144 2.20 26.78 -2.53
N VAL A 145 1.81 26.40 -1.30
CA VAL A 145 1.28 27.33 -0.30
C VAL A 145 2.30 28.45 -0.03
N ASP A 146 3.57 28.09 0.16
CA ASP A 146 4.65 29.06 0.41
C ASP A 146 4.80 30.05 -0.75
N ALA A 147 4.80 29.56 -1.99
CA ALA A 147 4.97 30.40 -3.18
C ALA A 147 3.75 31.30 -3.43
N LEU A 148 2.52 30.81 -3.21
CA LEU A 148 1.29 31.60 -3.32
C LEU A 148 1.27 32.74 -2.31
N LEU A 149 1.54 32.44 -1.04
CA LEU A 149 1.57 33.45 0.04
C LEU A 149 2.70 34.46 -0.18
N ALA A 150 3.88 34.00 -0.62
CA ALA A 150 5.01 34.89 -0.93
C ALA A 150 4.74 35.82 -2.12
N ASP A 151 3.98 35.37 -3.13
CA ASP A 151 3.52 36.22 -4.23
C ASP A 151 2.38 37.16 -3.79
N GLY A 152 1.86 37.03 -2.56
CA GLY A 152 0.83 37.90 -2.00
C GLY A 152 -0.60 37.49 -2.36
N TYR A 153 -0.81 36.20 -2.66
CA TYR A 153 -2.16 35.63 -2.70
C TYR A 153 -2.67 35.33 -1.29
N THR A 154 -3.98 35.37 -1.12
CA THR A 154 -4.69 34.76 0.01
C THR A 154 -5.40 33.49 -0.46
N ILE A 155 -5.55 32.50 0.41
CA ILE A 155 -6.08 31.17 0.05
C ILE A 155 -7.43 30.93 0.74
N THR A 156 -8.41 30.46 -0.01
CA THR A 156 -9.67 29.91 0.50
C THR A 156 -9.64 28.40 0.27
N CYS A 157 -9.86 27.62 1.31
CA CYS A 157 -9.80 26.15 1.27
C CYS A 157 -11.21 25.56 1.32
N ASP A 158 -11.44 24.53 0.51
CA ASP A 158 -12.68 23.75 0.46
C ASP A 158 -13.89 24.53 -0.12
N LEU A 159 -13.87 24.70 -1.44
CA LEU A 159 -14.94 25.37 -2.18
C LEU A 159 -16.21 24.51 -2.37
N GLN A 160 -16.17 23.24 -1.97
CA GLN A 160 -17.34 22.35 -2.10
C GLN A 160 -18.30 22.47 -0.90
N ASP A 161 -17.87 23.10 0.20
CA ASP A 161 -18.71 23.38 1.36
C ASP A 161 -19.22 24.84 1.34
N ASP A 162 -20.40 25.05 1.93
CA ASP A 162 -21.02 26.38 2.07
C ASP A 162 -20.27 27.25 3.12
N GLU A 163 -19.49 26.61 4.00
CA GLU A 163 -18.62 27.24 5.00
C GLU A 163 -17.17 26.74 4.84
N PRO A 164 -16.32 27.43 4.05
CA PRO A 164 -14.95 26.98 3.82
C PRO A 164 -14.13 27.03 5.12
N GLU A 165 -13.30 26.01 5.37
CA GLU A 165 -12.44 25.93 6.57
C GLU A 165 -11.52 27.15 6.69
N PHE A 166 -11.06 27.66 5.54
CA PHE A 166 -10.32 28.92 5.46
C PHE A 166 -10.94 29.82 4.39
N GLU A 167 -11.18 31.07 4.73
CA GLU A 167 -11.63 32.10 3.79
C GLU A 167 -10.57 33.21 3.68
N HIS A 168 -10.03 33.43 2.48
CA HIS A 168 -9.02 34.46 2.21
C HIS A 168 -7.87 34.49 3.23
N SER A 169 -7.42 33.32 3.67
CA SER A 169 -6.43 33.15 4.73
C SER A 169 -5.00 33.36 4.23
N THR A 170 -4.14 33.78 5.17
CA THR A 170 -2.67 33.80 5.04
C THR A 170 -2.00 32.95 6.11
N ASP A 171 -2.79 32.19 6.89
CA ASP A 171 -2.31 31.29 7.91
C ASP A 171 -1.72 30.03 7.26
N ARG A 172 -0.43 30.13 6.91
CA ARG A 172 0.35 29.05 6.32
C ARG A 172 0.22 27.74 7.09
N ASP A 173 0.41 27.79 8.41
CA ASP A 173 0.51 26.58 9.22
C ASP A 173 -0.87 25.95 9.41
N GLY A 174 -1.92 26.75 9.59
CA GLY A 174 -3.30 26.25 9.61
C GLY A 174 -3.73 25.61 8.28
N ILE A 175 -3.41 26.24 7.15
CA ILE A 175 -3.71 25.68 5.82
C ILE A 175 -3.00 24.34 5.60
N LEU A 176 -1.71 24.25 5.94
CA LEU A 176 -0.96 23.00 5.78
C LEU A 176 -1.45 21.89 6.72
N ASP A 177 -1.79 22.24 7.97
CA ASP A 177 -2.35 21.27 8.93
C ASP A 177 -3.67 20.69 8.42
N TYR A 178 -4.53 21.52 7.81
CA TYR A 178 -5.74 21.06 7.13
C TYR A 178 -5.44 20.17 5.92
N LEU A 179 -4.55 20.59 5.02
CA LEU A 179 -4.20 19.82 3.83
C LEU A 179 -3.63 18.44 4.15
N TRP A 180 -3.02 18.24 5.32
CA TRP A 180 -2.52 16.93 5.74
C TRP A 180 -3.60 15.97 6.26
N GLN A 181 -4.82 16.46 6.47
CA GLN A 181 -5.95 15.70 7.00
C GLN A 181 -6.94 15.26 5.91
N VAL A 182 -6.84 15.80 4.70
CA VAL A 182 -7.76 15.55 3.58
C VAL A 182 -7.09 14.79 2.44
N GLU A 183 -7.88 13.98 1.71
CA GLU A 183 -7.41 13.23 0.53
C GLU A 183 -7.41 14.09 -0.74
N CYS A 184 -8.29 15.10 -0.78
CA CYS A 184 -8.32 16.11 -1.83
C CYS A 184 -8.72 17.46 -1.26
N ALA A 185 -8.31 18.54 -1.92
CA ALA A 185 -8.71 19.89 -1.54
C ALA A 185 -8.93 20.75 -2.77
N GLU A 186 -9.97 21.57 -2.77
CA GLU A 186 -10.12 22.65 -3.73
C GLU A 186 -9.68 23.96 -3.08
N LEU A 187 -8.78 24.68 -3.75
CA LEU A 187 -8.21 25.94 -3.28
C LEU A 187 -8.57 27.06 -4.24
N ALA A 188 -9.19 28.13 -3.74
CA ALA A 188 -9.22 29.40 -4.45
C ALA A 188 -8.09 30.31 -3.97
N VAL A 189 -7.38 30.93 -4.91
CA VAL A 189 -6.29 31.89 -4.62
C VAL A 189 -6.69 33.27 -5.10
N HIS A 190 -6.49 34.28 -4.26
CA HIS A 190 -6.99 35.64 -4.51
C HIS A 190 -5.90 36.70 -4.37
N LYS A 191 -5.80 37.60 -5.36
CA LYS A 191 -4.88 38.75 -5.35
C LYS A 191 -5.53 39.95 -6.04
N GLY A 192 -6.19 40.79 -5.25
CA GLY A 192 -6.93 41.95 -5.75
C GLY A 192 -8.11 41.52 -6.62
N LYS A 193 -8.03 41.75 -7.93
CA LYS A 193 -9.05 41.30 -8.91
C LYS A 193 -8.71 39.96 -9.59
N LYS A 194 -7.52 39.42 -9.32
CA LYS A 194 -7.09 38.12 -9.85
C LYS A 194 -7.56 37.03 -8.92
N ASN A 195 -8.24 36.04 -9.48
CA ASN A 195 -8.64 34.83 -8.77
C ASN A 195 -8.14 33.62 -9.59
N GLY A 196 -7.69 32.59 -8.90
CA GLY A 196 -7.44 31.29 -9.48
C GLY A 196 -8.06 30.19 -8.63
N SER A 197 -8.21 29.01 -9.22
CA SER A 197 -8.72 27.79 -8.62
C SER A 197 -7.75 26.65 -8.95
N ILE A 198 -7.36 25.93 -7.91
CA ILE A 198 -6.45 24.79 -7.93
C ILE A 198 -7.15 23.64 -7.22
N SER A 199 -7.07 22.42 -7.75
CA SER A 199 -7.41 21.22 -7.01
C SER A 199 -6.13 20.47 -6.65
N LEU A 200 -6.07 20.01 -5.40
CA LEU A 200 -5.04 19.14 -4.88
C LEU A 200 -5.58 17.72 -4.70
N THR A 201 -4.88 16.72 -5.22
CA THR A 201 -5.18 15.30 -5.00
C THR A 201 -3.95 14.64 -4.38
N PHE A 202 -4.12 14.00 -3.22
CA PHE A 202 -3.04 13.35 -2.49
C PHE A 202 -3.07 11.82 -2.68
N ASP A 203 -1.94 11.17 -2.41
CA ASP A 203 -1.75 9.71 -2.38
C ASP A 203 -1.91 8.97 -3.73
N GLU A 204 -1.81 9.69 -4.86
CA GLU A 204 -1.81 9.12 -6.22
C GLU A 204 -0.38 8.84 -6.73
N ASP A 205 0.16 9.63 -7.66
CA ASP A 205 1.45 9.36 -8.30
C ASP A 205 2.58 10.31 -7.84
N GLY A 206 2.33 11.26 -6.96
CA GLY A 206 3.37 12.17 -6.44
C GLY A 206 3.61 13.42 -7.28
N TRP A 207 3.19 13.43 -8.55
CA TRP A 207 3.48 14.52 -9.50
C TRP A 207 2.23 15.18 -10.08
N ASP A 208 1.07 14.52 -9.95
CA ASP A 208 -0.24 14.96 -10.41
C ASP A 208 -1.04 15.71 -9.33
N VAL A 209 -0.35 16.03 -8.22
CA VAL A 209 -0.91 16.66 -7.03
C VAL A 209 -1.64 17.95 -7.34
N VAL A 210 -1.16 18.74 -8.29
CA VAL A 210 -1.71 20.07 -8.58
C VAL A 210 -2.42 20.07 -9.91
N ARG A 211 -3.74 20.30 -9.88
CA ARG A 211 -4.53 20.58 -11.08
C ARG A 211 -4.97 22.04 -11.08
N ASP A 212 -4.36 22.81 -11.97
CA ASP A 212 -4.74 24.20 -12.21
C ASP A 212 -5.94 24.29 -13.16
N TYR A 213 -6.96 25.05 -12.75
CA TYR A 213 -8.13 25.37 -13.58
C TYR A 213 -8.11 26.82 -14.10
N SER A 214 -7.03 27.54 -13.84
CA SER A 214 -6.88 28.97 -14.10
C SER A 214 -5.80 29.24 -15.14
N VAL A 215 -5.88 30.42 -15.75
CA VAL A 215 -4.81 30.96 -16.60
C VAL A 215 -4.00 31.91 -15.70
N ASP A 216 -2.66 31.81 -15.71
CA ASP A 216 -1.66 32.67 -15.02
C ASP A 216 -1.00 32.11 -13.73
N LEU A 217 -1.30 30.89 -13.27
CA LEU A 217 -0.61 30.28 -12.12
C LEU A 217 0.54 29.35 -12.52
N GLU A 218 0.73 29.08 -13.81
CA GLU A 218 1.77 28.17 -14.34
C GLU A 218 3.17 28.62 -13.88
N ARG A 219 3.42 29.94 -13.84
CA ARG A 219 4.71 30.50 -13.36
C ARG A 219 5.05 30.16 -11.90
N ILE A 220 4.04 29.80 -11.10
CA ILE A 220 4.18 29.39 -9.69
C ILE A 220 4.21 27.87 -9.60
N ILE A 221 3.30 27.20 -10.31
CA ILE A 221 3.08 25.75 -10.22
C ILE A 221 4.17 24.97 -10.95
N ASP A 222 4.50 25.34 -12.19
CA ASP A 222 5.43 24.57 -13.04
C ASP A 222 6.80 24.38 -12.37
N PRO A 223 7.46 25.42 -11.80
CA PRO A 223 8.77 25.23 -11.17
C PRO A 223 8.74 24.29 -9.94
N ILE A 224 7.57 24.09 -9.32
CA ILE A 224 7.39 23.23 -8.16
C ILE A 224 7.17 21.78 -8.60
N CYS A 225 6.29 21.56 -9.59
CA CYS A 225 5.92 20.23 -10.05
C CYS A 225 6.93 19.64 -11.06
N GLU A 226 7.61 20.48 -11.86
CA GLU A 226 8.50 20.03 -12.93
C GLU A 226 9.58 19.03 -12.49
N PRO A 227 10.26 19.20 -11.33
CA PRO A 227 11.23 18.22 -10.84
C PRO A 227 10.66 16.82 -10.55
N TYR A 228 9.35 16.70 -10.34
CA TYR A 228 8.67 15.46 -9.97
C TYR A 228 8.03 14.76 -11.16
N LEU A 229 8.01 15.39 -12.34
CA LEU A 229 7.44 14.80 -13.54
C LEU A 229 8.14 13.46 -13.87
N PRO A 230 7.40 12.45 -14.36
CA PRO A 230 7.94 11.10 -14.61
C PRO A 230 9.19 11.11 -15.49
N TRP A 231 9.21 11.96 -16.53
CA TRP A 231 10.33 12.07 -17.47
C TRP A 231 11.55 12.82 -16.94
N ASN A 232 11.45 13.46 -15.77
CA ASN A 232 12.55 14.11 -15.09
C ASN A 232 13.16 13.24 -13.97
N GLN A 233 12.61 12.03 -13.74
CA GLN A 233 13.14 11.10 -12.76
C GLN A 233 14.41 10.37 -13.26
N PRO A 234 15.34 9.99 -12.36
CA PRO A 234 16.60 9.34 -12.74
C PRO A 234 16.45 8.00 -13.49
N ASP A 235 15.31 7.34 -13.31
CA ASP A 235 14.94 6.03 -13.87
C ASP A 235 13.89 6.11 -14.98
N ALA A 236 13.59 7.31 -15.49
CA ALA A 236 12.64 7.53 -16.57
C ALA A 236 12.93 6.66 -17.80
N ASP A 237 11.91 5.95 -18.28
CA ASP A 237 11.99 5.14 -19.50
C ASP A 237 11.34 5.83 -20.72
N GLN A 238 11.44 5.19 -21.90
CA GLN A 238 10.89 5.75 -23.13
C GLN A 238 9.36 5.94 -23.13
N ARG A 239 8.64 5.22 -22.27
CA ARG A 239 7.18 5.26 -22.12
C ARG A 239 6.77 6.40 -21.20
N ASP A 240 7.64 6.81 -20.27
CA ASP A 240 7.41 7.93 -19.35
C ASP A 240 7.49 9.31 -20.02
N HIS A 241 8.06 9.38 -21.23
CA HIS A 241 8.13 10.62 -22.02
C HIS A 241 6.82 10.99 -22.75
N GLY A 242 5.74 10.23 -22.54
CA GLY A 242 4.47 10.40 -23.27
C GLY A 242 4.60 10.20 -24.79
N ILE A 243 3.50 10.38 -25.51
CA ILE A 243 3.53 10.42 -26.98
C ILE A 243 4.27 11.70 -27.38
N ARG A 244 5.53 11.57 -27.83
CA ARG A 244 6.21 12.66 -28.56
C ARG A 244 5.48 12.91 -29.87
N VAL A 245 4.48 13.79 -29.85
CA VAL A 245 3.98 14.39 -31.09
C VAL A 245 5.16 15.17 -31.66
N LEU A 246 5.65 14.75 -32.81
CA LEU A 246 6.62 15.51 -33.59
C LEU A 246 5.98 16.87 -33.90
N VAL A 247 6.32 17.89 -33.11
CA VAL A 247 6.00 19.27 -33.44
C VAL A 247 6.90 19.64 -34.62
N LEU A 248 6.33 19.58 -35.81
CA LEU A 248 7.02 20.01 -37.03
C LEU A 248 7.10 21.53 -36.96
N ASN A 249 8.31 22.04 -36.77
CA ASN A 249 8.59 23.48 -36.60
C ASN A 249 8.30 24.30 -37.87
N SER A 250 8.02 23.64 -38.99
CA SER A 250 7.72 24.24 -40.28
C SER A 250 6.80 23.33 -41.10
N PRO A 251 5.88 23.90 -41.91
CA PRO A 251 5.15 23.16 -42.94
C PRO A 251 6.06 22.35 -43.89
N ASP A 252 7.31 22.79 -44.09
CA ASP A 252 8.28 22.12 -44.96
C ASP A 252 8.74 20.77 -44.40
N ASP A 253 8.65 20.57 -43.08
CA ASP A 253 9.04 19.31 -42.44
C ASP A 253 7.98 18.21 -42.64
N VAL A 254 6.72 18.59 -42.90
CA VAL A 254 5.65 17.67 -43.33
C VAL A 254 5.99 17.04 -44.69
N LEU A 255 6.48 17.85 -45.64
CA LEU A 255 6.83 17.41 -47.00
C LEU A 255 8.05 16.47 -47.02
N LYS A 256 8.94 16.58 -46.04
CA LYS A 256 10.08 15.65 -45.90
C LYS A 256 9.63 14.27 -45.45
N ILE A 257 8.64 14.21 -44.55
CA ILE A 257 8.08 12.94 -44.06
C ILE A 257 7.31 12.21 -45.18
N GLU A 258 6.52 12.92 -45.99
CA GLU A 258 5.84 12.32 -47.15
C GLU A 258 6.80 11.71 -48.17
N LYS A 259 8.00 12.26 -48.34
CA LYS A 259 9.04 11.68 -49.21
C LYS A 259 9.72 10.45 -48.62
N MET A 260 9.73 10.30 -47.30
CA MET A 260 10.33 9.14 -46.61
C MET A 260 9.35 7.96 -46.49
N LEU A 261 8.05 8.20 -46.66
CA LEU A 261 6.99 7.18 -46.61
C LEU A 261 6.60 6.64 -48.00
N LYS A 262 7.31 7.06 -49.06
CA LYS A 262 7.27 6.46 -50.40
C LYS A 262 8.50 5.59 -50.62
#